data_AF-A0A963JIS9-F1
#
_entry.id   AF-A0A963JIS9-F1
#
_cell.length_a   1.000
_cell.length_b   1.000
_cell.length_c   1.000
_cell.angle_alpha   90.00
_cell.angle_beta   90.00
_cell.angle_gamma   90.00
#
_symmetry.space_group_name_H-M   'P 1'
#
loop_
_entity.id
_entity.type
_entity.pdbx_description
1 polymer ?
#
loop_
_entity_poly.entity_id
_entity_poly.type
_entity_poly.pdbx_seq_one_letter_code
_entity_poly.pdbx_strand_id
1 'polypeptide(L)'
;CINVMTGALAHGTDTGATILVGGKRTLKIGDLMGTVIVPFMPLKTDEDYEALVDLGRRVIDFFAENALEHERTGEMIERIGLVNFLEGIEVDVDPNMVSTPRTNPYVRTDGWDDEVARVQAQKQAKAA
;
A
#
# COMPACT_ATOMS: atom_id res chain seq x y z
N CYS A 1 -22.27 16.63 3.27
CA CYS A 1 -23.67 16.85 2.87
C CYS A 1 -24.64 15.95 3.65
N ILE A 2 -24.49 14.62 3.62
CA ILE A 2 -25.40 13.67 4.32
C ILE A 2 -25.56 13.99 5.81
N ASN A 3 -24.45 14.22 6.53
CA ASN A 3 -24.49 14.58 7.97
C ASN A 3 -25.33 15.82 8.30
N VAL A 4 -25.57 16.71 7.32
CA VAL A 4 -26.32 17.96 7.49
C VAL A 4 -27.80 17.79 7.11
N MET A 5 -28.11 16.85 6.20
CA MET A 5 -29.45 16.68 5.59
C MET A 5 -29.91 15.22 5.60
N THR A 6 -29.97 14.61 6.78
CA THR A 6 -30.31 13.18 6.95
C THR A 6 -31.72 12.80 6.51
N GLY A 7 -32.65 13.76 6.45
CA GLY A 7 -34.01 13.55 5.94
C GLY A 7 -34.14 13.62 4.41
N ALA A 8 -33.09 14.06 3.71
CA ALA A 8 -33.11 14.26 2.25
C ALA A 8 -32.04 13.44 1.52
N LEU A 9 -30.91 13.15 2.17
CA LEU A 9 -29.77 12.44 1.58
C LEU A 9 -29.45 11.18 2.39
N ALA A 10 -29.19 10.09 1.70
CA ALA A 10 -28.75 8.82 2.26
C ALA A 10 -27.47 8.34 1.55
N HIS A 11 -26.80 7.35 2.14
CA HIS A 11 -25.69 6.67 1.47
C HIS A 11 -26.21 5.85 0.27
N GLY A 12 -25.31 5.50 -0.65
CA GLY A 12 -25.64 4.62 -1.78
C GLY A 12 -25.98 3.20 -1.31
N THR A 13 -26.67 2.45 -2.16
CA THR A 13 -27.06 1.06 -1.87
C THR A 13 -25.95 0.04 -2.13
N ASP A 14 -24.94 0.41 -2.91
CA ASP A 14 -23.73 -0.40 -3.08
C ASP A 14 -22.74 -0.10 -1.96
N THR A 15 -22.75 -0.95 -0.93
CA THR A 15 -22.00 -0.74 0.31
C THR A 15 -20.84 -1.72 0.45
N GLY A 16 -19.80 -1.27 1.15
CA GLY A 16 -18.60 -2.03 1.47
C GLY A 16 -17.74 -1.24 2.47
N ALA A 17 -16.45 -1.56 2.55
CA ALA A 17 -15.50 -0.86 3.40
C ALA A 17 -14.20 -0.50 2.65
N THR A 18 -13.56 0.57 3.09
CA THR A 18 -12.16 0.89 2.75
C THR A 18 -11.28 0.33 3.86
N ILE A 19 -10.19 -0.34 3.50
CA ILE A 19 -9.26 -0.93 4.47
C ILE A 19 -8.04 -0.02 4.59
N LEU A 20 -7.81 0.47 5.82
CA LEU A 20 -6.68 1.33 6.16
C LEU A 20 -5.75 0.61 7.14
N VAL A 21 -4.44 0.68 6.89
CA VAL A 21 -3.41 -0.04 7.68
C VAL A 21 -2.35 0.93 8.18
N GLY A 22 -1.78 0.65 9.35
CA GLY A 22 -0.62 1.40 9.88
C GLY A 22 -0.95 2.48 10.90
N GLY A 23 -2.23 2.65 11.26
CA GLY A 23 -2.64 3.59 12.31
C GLY A 23 -1.99 3.26 13.67
N LYS A 24 -1.34 4.26 14.28
CA LYS A 24 -0.64 4.09 15.56
C LYS A 24 -0.49 5.40 16.34
N ARG A 25 -0.12 5.25 17.61
CA ARG A 25 0.20 6.37 18.53
C ARG A 25 1.72 6.55 18.69
N THR A 26 2.12 7.59 19.41
CA THR A 26 3.36 8.37 19.28
C THR A 26 4.67 7.59 19.34
N LEU A 27 4.73 6.48 20.07
CA LEU A 27 5.98 5.73 20.24
C LEU A 27 6.23 4.80 19.05
N LYS A 28 7.39 4.78 18.37
CA LYS A 28 8.60 5.63 18.51
C LYS A 28 8.68 6.77 17.48
N ILE A 29 8.12 6.62 16.28
CA ILE A 29 8.33 7.54 15.13
C ILE A 29 7.24 8.64 15.04
N GLY A 30 6.26 8.63 15.95
CA GLY A 30 5.12 9.56 15.95
C GLY A 30 3.79 8.87 15.74
N ASP A 31 2.73 9.69 15.69
CA ASP A 31 1.36 9.27 15.41
C ASP A 31 1.18 9.10 13.90
N LEU A 32 0.58 7.99 13.49
CA LEU A 32 0.20 7.76 12.11
C LEU A 32 -1.29 7.46 12.04
N MET A 33 -1.96 8.03 11.03
CA MET A 33 -3.26 7.53 10.60
C MET A 33 -3.06 6.34 9.67
N GLY A 34 -4.13 5.56 9.46
CA GLY A 34 -4.07 4.46 8.51
C GLY A 34 -3.88 4.97 7.08
N THR A 35 -3.07 4.27 6.30
CA THR A 35 -2.93 4.46 4.85
C THR A 35 -3.92 3.55 4.14
N VAL A 36 -4.56 4.05 3.08
CA VAL A 36 -5.50 3.25 2.27
C VAL A 36 -4.73 2.16 1.54
N ILE A 37 -5.06 0.90 1.81
CA ILE A 37 -4.50 -0.28 1.14
C ILE A 37 -5.51 -0.89 0.18
N VAL A 38 -6.79 -0.93 0.56
CA VAL A 38 -7.88 -1.36 -0.32
C VAL A 38 -8.91 -0.25 -0.39
N PRO A 39 -9.05 0.46 -1.53
CA PRO A 39 -10.01 1.55 -1.68
C PRO A 39 -11.45 1.11 -1.42
N PHE A 40 -11.84 -0.07 -1.90
CA PHE A 40 -13.17 -0.62 -1.72
C PHE A 40 -13.15 -2.15 -1.69
N MET A 41 -13.72 -2.72 -0.64
CA MET A 41 -13.98 -4.14 -0.49
C MET A 41 -15.48 -4.32 -0.23
N PRO A 42 -16.22 -5.01 -1.11
CA PRO A 42 -17.58 -5.47 -0.81
C PRO A 42 -17.54 -6.32 0.47
N LEU A 43 -18.55 -6.21 1.33
CA LEU A 43 -18.68 -7.02 2.57
C LEU A 43 -20.12 -7.51 2.70
N LYS A 44 -20.58 -8.26 1.69
CA LYS A 44 -21.97 -8.70 1.55
C LYS A 44 -22.12 -10.21 1.69
N THR A 45 -21.11 -10.97 1.29
CA THR A 45 -21.12 -12.44 1.30
C THR A 45 -20.09 -12.99 2.29
N ASP A 46 -20.20 -14.27 2.66
CA ASP A 46 -19.19 -14.93 3.49
C ASP A 46 -17.80 -14.95 2.81
N GLU A 47 -17.77 -15.10 1.48
CA GLU A 47 -16.55 -15.02 0.66
C GLU A 47 -15.85 -13.66 0.78
N ASP A 48 -16.63 -12.56 0.83
CA ASP A 48 -16.09 -11.21 1.03
C ASP A 48 -15.41 -11.07 2.41
N TYR A 49 -16.01 -11.66 3.45
CA TYR A 49 -15.41 -11.67 4.79
C TYR A 49 -14.17 -12.55 4.85
N GLU A 50 -14.17 -13.68 4.14
CA GLU A 50 -12.99 -14.53 4.01
C GLU A 50 -11.84 -13.79 3.31
N ALA A 51 -12.12 -13.01 2.26
CA ALA A 51 -11.13 -12.17 1.59
C ALA A 51 -10.53 -11.12 2.54
N LEU A 52 -11.33 -10.52 3.42
CA LEU A 52 -10.84 -9.60 4.46
C LEU A 52 -9.92 -10.31 5.47
N VAL A 53 -10.31 -11.51 5.90
CA VAL A 53 -9.51 -12.32 6.84
C VAL A 53 -8.20 -12.75 6.19
N ASP A 54 -8.25 -13.16 4.92
CA ASP A 54 -7.07 -13.54 4.14
C ASP A 54 -6.09 -12.37 3.98
N LEU A 55 -6.59 -11.17 3.65
CA LEU A 55 -5.78 -9.96 3.64
C LEU A 55 -5.14 -9.70 5.01
N GLY A 56 -5.90 -9.87 6.10
CA GLY A 56 -5.38 -9.76 7.45
C GLY A 56 -4.26 -10.76 7.75
N ARG A 57 -4.38 -12.01 7.27
CA ARG A 57 -3.34 -13.04 7.41
C ARG A 57 -2.08 -12.67 6.64
N ARG A 58 -2.18 -12.29 5.37
CA ARG A 58 -1.03 -11.83 4.56
C ARG A 58 -0.30 -10.67 5.22
N VAL A 59 -1.03 -9.70 5.80
CA VAL A 59 -0.42 -8.59 6.55
C VAL A 59 0.30 -9.07 7.81
N ILE A 60 -0.26 -10.03 8.55
CA ILE A 60 0.35 -10.61 9.76
C ILE A 60 1.60 -11.40 9.40
N ASP A 61 1.55 -12.21 8.35
CA ASP A 61 2.67 -13.04 7.90
C ASP A 61 3.82 -12.16 7.42
N PHE A 62 3.54 -11.15 6.59
CA PHE A 62 4.53 -10.17 6.17
C PHE A 62 5.15 -9.43 7.37
N PHE A 63 4.33 -9.06 8.35
CA PHE A 63 4.81 -8.42 9.58
C PHE A 63 5.71 -9.35 10.40
N ALA A 64 5.33 -10.63 10.56
CA ALA A 64 6.11 -11.60 11.32
C ALA A 64 7.51 -11.83 10.74
N GLU A 65 7.65 -11.73 9.42
CA GLU A 65 8.92 -11.92 8.72
C GLU A 65 9.80 -10.67 8.69
N ASN A 66 9.20 -9.47 8.65
CA ASN A 66 9.92 -8.24 8.33
C ASN A 66 9.99 -7.22 9.48
N ALA A 67 9.18 -7.37 10.52
CA ALA A 67 9.13 -6.41 11.63
C ALA A 67 10.36 -6.52 12.53
N LEU A 68 10.85 -5.37 12.96
CA LEU A 68 11.89 -5.26 13.99
C LEU A 68 11.27 -5.30 15.39
N GLU A 69 12.13 -5.50 16.39
CA GLU A 69 11.71 -5.49 17.79
C GLU A 69 11.03 -4.16 18.17
N HIS A 70 9.85 -4.26 18.78
CA HIS A 70 9.02 -3.12 19.18
C HIS A 70 8.62 -2.18 18.02
N GLU A 71 8.55 -2.70 16.79
CA GLU A 71 8.04 -1.97 15.63
C GLU A 71 6.55 -2.21 15.43
N ARG A 72 5.80 -1.17 15.04
CA ARG A 72 4.39 -1.28 14.63
C ARG A 72 4.28 -1.34 13.11
N THR A 73 3.19 -1.93 12.60
CA THR A 73 2.96 -2.09 11.15
C THR A 73 3.13 -0.78 10.36
N GLY A 74 2.67 0.35 10.88
CA GLY A 74 2.87 1.65 10.21
C GLY A 74 4.34 2.08 10.11
N GLU A 75 5.14 1.80 11.14
CA GLU A 75 6.58 2.10 11.14
C GLU A 75 7.35 1.18 10.19
N MET A 76 6.96 -0.09 10.17
CA MET A 76 7.48 -1.07 9.22
C MET A 76 7.19 -0.66 7.77
N ILE A 77 5.97 -0.21 7.46
CA ILE A 77 5.59 0.26 6.12
C ILE A 77 6.41 1.50 5.72
N GLU A 78 6.61 2.46 6.61
CA GLU A 78 7.45 3.64 6.34
C GLU A 78 8.92 3.28 6.10
N ARG A 79 9.45 2.29 6.82
CA ARG A 79 10.84 1.83 6.69
C ARG A 79 11.08 1.02 5.42
N ILE A 80 10.22 0.04 5.14
CA ILE A 80 10.37 -0.88 4.00
C ILE A 80 9.89 -0.21 2.71
N GLY A 81 8.90 0.67 2.81
CA GLY A 81 8.24 1.35 1.70
C GLY A 81 6.91 0.69 1.33
N LEU A 82 5.92 1.52 0.99
CA LEU A 82 4.57 1.08 0.65
C LEU A 82 4.54 0.09 -0.52
N VAL A 83 5.36 0.28 -1.56
CA VAL A 83 5.39 -0.59 -2.74
C VAL A 83 5.81 -2.02 -2.37
N ASN A 84 6.92 -2.17 -1.65
CA ASN A 84 7.41 -3.47 -1.18
C ASN A 84 6.42 -4.15 -0.24
N PHE A 85 5.71 -3.37 0.60
CA PHE A 85 4.64 -3.91 1.44
C PHE A 85 3.49 -4.45 0.59
N LEU A 86 3.02 -3.68 -0.41
CA LEU A 86 1.95 -4.09 -1.32
C LEU A 86 2.32 -5.34 -2.13
N GLU A 87 3.56 -5.43 -2.62
CA GLU A 87 4.08 -6.63 -3.28
C GLU A 87 4.09 -7.84 -2.35
N GLY A 88 4.57 -7.66 -1.11
CA GLY A 88 4.63 -8.74 -0.12
C GLY A 88 3.27 -9.24 0.37
N ILE A 89 2.24 -8.40 0.31
CA ILE A 89 0.86 -8.81 0.57
C ILE A 89 0.09 -9.11 -0.71
N GLU A 90 0.69 -9.13 -1.90
CA GLU A 90 0.01 -9.42 -3.17
C GLU A 90 -1.20 -8.50 -3.45
N VAL A 91 -1.03 -7.18 -3.28
CA VAL A 91 -2.04 -6.17 -3.61
C VAL A 91 -1.50 -5.23 -4.69
N ASP A 92 -2.29 -5.05 -5.75
CA ASP A 92 -1.94 -4.14 -6.84
C ASP A 92 -1.95 -2.67 -6.40
N VAL A 93 -1.02 -1.88 -6.94
CA VAL A 93 -0.93 -0.44 -6.67
C VAL A 93 -2.10 0.31 -7.30
N ASP A 94 -2.77 1.14 -6.52
CA ASP A 94 -3.87 1.99 -6.96
C ASP A 94 -3.60 3.48 -6.66
N PRO A 95 -3.91 4.41 -7.57
CA PRO A 95 -3.72 5.85 -7.34
C PRO A 95 -4.45 6.41 -6.11
N ASN A 96 -5.57 5.80 -5.69
CA ASN A 96 -6.34 6.21 -4.52
C ASN A 96 -5.63 5.90 -3.19
N MET A 97 -4.52 5.15 -3.22
CA MET A 97 -3.71 4.86 -2.03
C MET A 97 -2.85 6.06 -1.60
N VAL A 98 -2.63 7.03 -2.48
CA VAL A 98 -1.80 8.22 -2.22
C VAL A 98 -2.59 9.51 -2.35
N SER A 99 -2.29 10.49 -1.49
CA SER A 99 -2.89 11.82 -1.58
C SER A 99 -2.27 12.67 -2.70
N THR A 100 -0.98 12.50 -2.92
CA THR A 100 -0.22 13.17 -3.99
C THR A 100 0.90 12.25 -4.45
N PRO A 101 1.26 12.26 -5.74
CA PRO A 101 2.50 11.64 -6.19
C PRO A 101 3.69 12.26 -5.48
N ARG A 102 4.76 11.47 -5.38
CA ARG A 102 6.04 11.96 -4.85
C ARG A 102 6.52 13.21 -5.60
N THR A 103 7.06 14.17 -4.87
CA THR A 103 7.62 15.41 -5.42
C THR A 103 9.12 15.31 -5.68
N ASN A 104 9.79 14.30 -5.14
CA ASN A 104 11.22 14.07 -5.32
C ASN A 104 11.50 13.08 -6.47
N PRO A 105 12.60 13.27 -7.23
CA PRO A 105 12.89 12.46 -8.42
C PRO A 105 13.60 11.13 -8.12
N TYR A 106 13.78 10.74 -6.86
CA TYR A 106 14.54 9.52 -6.47
C TYR A 106 13.74 8.23 -6.66
N VAL A 107 13.35 7.94 -7.90
CA VAL A 107 12.63 6.72 -8.27
C VAL A 107 13.59 5.56 -8.28
N ARG A 108 13.25 4.51 -7.52
CA ARG A 108 13.90 3.22 -7.63
C ARG A 108 13.24 2.49 -8.79
N THR A 109 14.02 2.15 -9.81
CA THR A 109 13.61 1.30 -10.92
C THR A 109 14.36 -0.01 -10.80
N ASP A 110 13.65 -1.13 -10.93
CA ASP A 110 14.29 -2.43 -11.05
C ASP A 110 14.88 -2.60 -12.47
N GLY A 111 15.79 -3.56 -12.67
CA GLY A 111 16.42 -3.80 -13.98
C GLY A 111 17.61 -2.89 -14.32
N TRP A 112 18.27 -2.30 -13.32
CA TRP A 112 19.49 -1.51 -13.52
C TRP A 112 20.57 -2.28 -14.27
N ASP A 113 20.76 -3.57 -13.96
CA ASP A 113 21.77 -4.41 -14.60
C ASP A 113 21.48 -4.62 -16.09
N ASP A 114 20.21 -4.80 -16.47
CA ASP A 114 19.79 -4.93 -17.86
C ASP A 114 20.02 -3.64 -18.65
N GLU A 115 19.77 -2.49 -18.03
CA GLU A 115 20.02 -1.18 -18.64
C GLU A 115 21.51 -0.88 -18.78
N VAL A 116 22.33 -1.24 -17.79
CA VAL A 116 23.79 -1.15 -17.89
C VAL A 116 24.30 -2.03 -19.03
N ALA A 117 23.82 -3.27 -19.14
CA ALA A 117 24.19 -4.18 -20.23
C ALA A 117 23.80 -3.60 -21.61
N ARG A 118 22.60 -3.02 -21.74
CA ARG A 118 22.15 -2.34 -22.96
C ARG A 118 23.06 -1.17 -23.34
N VAL A 119 23.43 -0.32 -22.38
CA VAL A 119 24.30 0.83 -22.63
C VAL A 119 25.72 0.40 -22.98
N GLN A 120 26.25 -0.64 -22.34
CA GLN A 120 27.56 -1.19 -22.68
C GLN A 120 27.58 -1.77 -24.09
N ALA A 121 26.56 -2.53 -24.48
CA ALA A 121 26.42 -3.05 -25.84
C ALA A 121 26.35 -1.95 -26.90
N GLN A 122 25.60 -0.86 -26.63
CA GLN A 122 25.55 0.30 -27.51
C GLN A 122 26.91 1.02 -27.64
N LYS A 123 27.67 1.13 -26.55
CA LYS A 123 29.02 1.72 -26.58
C LYS A 123 29.98 0.87 -27.41
N GLN A 124 29.92 -0.46 -27.28
CA GLN A 124 30.74 -1.38 -28.07
C GLN A 124 30.38 -1.32 -29.57
N ALA A 125 29.08 -1.26 -29.90
CA ALA A 125 28.61 -1.14 -31.28
C ALA A 125 28.95 0.20 -31.94
N LYS A 126 29.08 1.29 -31.17
CA LYS A 126 29.54 2.60 -31.68
C LYS A 126 31.06 2.70 -31.82
N ALA A 127 31.80 1.81 -31.17
CA ALA A 127 33.27 1.79 -31.21
C ALA A 127 33.84 0.87 -32.30
N ALA A 128 33.00 0.02 -32.90
CA ALA A 128 33.29 -0.79 -34.08
C ALA A 128 32.91 -0.05 -35.37
#